data_AF-A0A7S3ZH85-F1
#
_entry.id   AF-A0A7S3ZH85-F1
#
_cell.length_a   1.000
_cell.length_b   1.000
_cell.length_c   1.000
_cell.angle_alpha   90.00
_cell.angle_beta   90.00
_cell.angle_gamma   90.00
#
_symmetry.space_group_name_H-M   'P 1'
#
loop_
_entity.id
_entity.type
_entity.pdbx_description
1 polymer ?
#
loop_
_entity_poly.entity_id
_entity_poly.type
_entity_poly.pdbx_seq_one_letter_code
_entity_poly.pdbx_strand_id
1 'polypeptide(L)'
;GSCAARYHLAYIGVCIFLSAIGSKTYRVYKIFTTAKSRQIQRVTITDRYLLKLFMVPILVVLLILLIGLGSNPPKANQTTEIENNTATTFTLCETDNPIYWTVLLFLGVMVLAITKMAYDSRAAP
;
A
#
# COMPACT_ATOMS: atom_id res chain seq x y z
N GLY A 1 -1.88 -7.63 -21.87
CA GLY A 1 -1.45 -8.23 -20.59
C GLY A 1 -0.39 -7.42 -19.85
N SER A 2 0.58 -6.81 -20.54
CA SER A 2 1.71 -6.10 -19.93
C SER A 2 1.31 -4.92 -19.02
N CYS A 3 0.32 -4.11 -19.41
CA CYS A 3 -0.14 -2.98 -18.60
C CYS A 3 -0.76 -3.42 -17.26
N ALA A 4 -1.59 -4.46 -17.27
CA ALA A 4 -2.18 -4.99 -16.03
C ALA A 4 -1.09 -5.46 -15.07
N ALA A 5 -0.13 -6.25 -15.54
CA ALA A 5 0.97 -6.71 -14.70
C ALA A 5 1.76 -5.54 -14.06
N ARG A 6 2.04 -4.47 -14.82
CA ARG A 6 2.73 -3.28 -14.30
C ARG A 6 1.97 -2.61 -13.16
N TYR A 7 0.67 -2.36 -13.33
CA TYR A 7 -0.15 -1.78 -12.27
C TYR A 7 -0.23 -2.67 -11.04
N HIS A 8 -0.45 -3.98 -11.23
CA HIS A 8 -0.56 -4.91 -10.11
C HIS A 8 0.73 -5.02 -9.32
N LEU A 9 1.86 -5.16 -9.99
CA LEU A 9 3.17 -5.23 -9.35
C LEU A 9 3.49 -3.94 -8.59
N ALA A 10 3.14 -2.77 -9.16
CA ALA A 10 3.33 -1.49 -8.48
C ALA A 10 2.52 -1.42 -7.17
N TYR A 11 1.21 -1.72 -7.21
CA TYR A 11 0.36 -1.65 -6.01
C TYR A 11 0.71 -2.71 -4.97
N ILE A 12 0.98 -3.95 -5.39
CA ILE A 12 1.39 -5.02 -4.48
C ILE A 12 2.74 -4.68 -3.84
N GLY A 13 3.70 -4.19 -4.62
CA GLY A 13 5.02 -3.78 -4.12
C GLY A 13 4.92 -2.68 -3.06
N VAL A 14 4.13 -1.63 -3.33
CA VAL A 14 3.88 -0.55 -2.36
C VAL A 14 3.15 -1.08 -1.12
N CYS A 15 2.16 -1.95 -1.27
CA CYS A 15 1.44 -2.53 -0.14
C CYS A 15 2.35 -3.38 0.76
N ILE A 16 3.21 -4.22 0.18
CA ILE A 16 4.20 -5.01 0.93
C ILE A 16 5.18 -4.08 1.66
N PHE A 17 5.68 -3.05 0.98
CA PHE A 17 6.59 -2.06 1.55
C PHE A 17 5.96 -1.34 2.75
N LEU A 18 4.74 -0.83 2.61
CA LEU A 18 4.01 -0.17 3.70
C LEU A 18 3.70 -1.14 4.85
N SER A 19 3.37 -2.40 4.53
CA SER A 19 3.12 -3.43 5.54
C SER A 19 4.38 -3.76 6.34
N ALA A 20 5.54 -3.83 5.67
CA ALA A 20 6.83 -4.04 6.33
C ALA A 20 7.19 -2.87 7.26
N ILE A 21 7.05 -1.62 6.79
CA ILE A 21 7.27 -0.42 7.63
C ILE A 21 6.29 -0.40 8.79
N GLY A 22 5.00 -0.56 8.51
CA GLY A 22 3.93 -0.54 9.49
C GLY A 22 4.13 -1.59 10.58
N SER A 23 4.66 -2.77 10.25
CA SER A 23 4.94 -3.82 11.25
C SER A 23 5.97 -3.40 12.30
N LYS A 24 7.05 -2.74 11.86
CA LYS A 24 8.06 -2.20 12.76
C LYS A 24 7.50 -1.03 13.57
N THR A 25 6.80 -0.10 12.92
CA THR A 25 6.19 1.05 13.58
C THR A 25 5.16 0.63 14.63
N TYR A 26 4.32 -0.36 14.33
CA TYR A 26 3.34 -0.90 15.26
C TYR A 26 4.00 -1.56 16.47
N ARG A 27 5.09 -2.32 16.26
CA ARG A 27 5.86 -2.93 17.35
C ARG A 27 6.41 -1.86 18.30
N VAL A 28 7.02 -0.81 17.75
CA VAL A 28 7.55 0.33 18.52
C VAL A 28 6.42 1.02 19.27
N TYR A 29 5.33 1.37 18.58
CA TYR A 29 4.15 1.97 19.17
C TYR A 29 3.61 1.16 20.35
N LYS A 30 3.48 -0.17 20.20
CA LYS A 30 3.01 -1.05 21.27
C LYS A 30 3.96 -1.09 22.47
N ILE A 31 5.28 -1.08 22.24
CA ILE A 31 6.26 -1.05 23.33
C ILE A 31 6.09 0.23 24.15
N PHE A 32 6.06 1.39 23.50
CA PHE A 32 5.96 2.69 24.18
C PHE A 32 4.60 2.93 24.84
N THR A 33 3.50 2.52 24.21
CA THR A 33 2.15 2.67 24.79
C THR A 33 1.89 1.70 25.93
N THR A 34 2.39 0.46 25.86
CA THR A 34 2.21 -0.50 26.95
C THR A 34 3.11 -0.18 28.14
N ALA A 35 4.32 0.32 27.90
CA ALA A 35 5.21 0.81 28.96
C ALA A 35 4.57 1.95 29.78
N LYS A 36 3.81 2.86 29.13
CA LYS A 36 3.02 3.89 29.82
C LYS A 36 1.85 3.31 30.64
N SER A 37 1.27 2.18 30.23
CA SER A 37 -0.02 1.70 30.73
C SER A 37 0.06 0.80 31.97
N ARG A 38 1.16 0.09 32.23
CA ARG A 38 1.38 -0.72 33.45
C ARG A 38 2.80 -1.31 33.46
N GLN A 39 3.52 -1.09 34.56
CA GLN A 39 4.92 -1.46 34.79
C GLN A 39 5.24 -2.98 34.78
N ILE A 40 4.29 -3.87 34.44
CA ILE A 40 4.40 -5.33 34.74
C ILE A 40 4.03 -6.25 33.56
N GLN A 41 3.34 -5.81 32.50
CA GLN A 41 3.04 -6.69 31.36
C GLN A 41 4.06 -6.51 30.23
N ARG A 42 5.11 -7.36 30.23
CA ARG A 42 5.89 -7.62 29.01
C ARG A 42 4.94 -8.16 27.94
N VAL A 43 4.51 -7.31 27.02
CA VAL A 43 3.74 -7.77 25.85
C VAL A 43 4.69 -8.60 25.00
N THR A 44 4.49 -9.91 25.00
CA THR A 44 5.12 -10.82 24.05
C THR A 44 4.45 -10.63 22.69
N ILE A 45 4.90 -9.60 21.96
CA ILE A 45 4.53 -9.42 20.56
C ILE A 45 5.21 -10.56 19.80
N THR A 46 4.43 -11.56 19.41
CA THR A 46 4.92 -12.67 18.60
C THR A 46 5.00 -12.25 17.14
N ASP A 47 6.10 -12.59 16.48
CA ASP A 47 6.30 -12.27 15.06
C ASP A 47 5.22 -12.89 14.17
N ARG A 48 4.65 -14.04 14.58
CA ARG A 48 3.50 -14.67 13.91
C ARG A 48 2.25 -13.79 13.94
N TYR A 49 2.00 -13.06 15.03
CA TYR A 49 0.87 -12.14 15.12
C TYR A 49 1.06 -10.94 14.22
N LEU A 50 2.27 -10.34 14.21
CA LEU A 50 2.61 -9.25 13.29
C LEU A 50 2.45 -9.68 11.83
N LEU A 51 2.96 -10.86 11.48
CA LEU A 51 2.84 -11.39 10.12
C LEU A 51 1.36 -11.56 9.72
N LYS A 52 0.51 -12.14 10.59
CA LYS A 52 -0.92 -12.25 10.31
C LYS A 52 -1.60 -10.88 10.14
N LEU A 53 -1.30 -9.93 11.02
CA LEU A 53 -1.89 -8.59 11.00
C LEU A 53 -1.59 -7.86 9.67
N PHE A 54 -0.35 -7.98 9.18
CA PHE A 54 0.11 -7.28 7.98
C PHE A 54 -0.08 -8.08 6.68
N MET A 55 -0.42 -9.37 6.76
CA MET A 55 -0.86 -10.15 5.59
C MET A 55 -2.30 -9.83 5.17
N VAL A 56 -3.17 -9.43 6.11
CA VAL A 56 -4.56 -9.03 5.80
C VAL A 56 -4.64 -7.89 4.78
N PRO A 57 -3.97 -6.73 4.95
CA PRO A 57 -4.04 -5.64 3.97
C PRO A 57 -3.50 -6.05 2.60
N ILE A 58 -2.46 -6.90 2.54
CA ILE A 58 -1.91 -7.43 1.29
C ILE A 58 -2.96 -8.29 0.57
N LEU A 59 -3.64 -9.18 1.29
CA LEU A 59 -4.72 -10.02 0.75
C LEU A 59 -5.90 -9.17 0.25
N VAL A 60 -6.27 -8.12 0.99
CA VAL A 60 -7.34 -7.20 0.58
C VAL A 60 -6.97 -6.49 -0.72
N VAL A 61 -5.77 -5.93 -0.83
CA VAL A 61 -5.30 -5.29 -2.07
C VAL A 61 -5.30 -6.28 -3.23
N LEU A 62 -4.81 -7.50 -3.01
CA LEU A 62 -4.77 -8.55 -4.02
C LEU A 62 -6.19 -8.92 -4.52
N LEU A 63 -7.16 -9.01 -3.59
CA LEU A 63 -8.55 -9.30 -3.93
C LEU A 63 -9.21 -8.16 -4.73
N ILE A 64 -8.97 -6.90 -4.34
CA ILE A 64 -9.47 -5.73 -5.09
C ILE A 64 -8.89 -5.71 -6.52
N LEU A 65 -7.59 -5.98 -6.66
CA LEU A 65 -6.92 -6.03 -7.95
C LEU A 65 -7.46 -7.14 -8.86
N LEU A 66 -7.73 -8.33 -8.30
CA LEU A 66 -8.36 -9.44 -9.05
C LEU A 66 -9.76 -9.09 -9.55
N ILE A 67 -10.56 -8.36 -8.77
CA ILE A 67 -11.86 -7.84 -9.21
C ILE A 67 -11.67 -6.83 -10.35
N GLY A 68 -10.66 -5.96 -10.25
CA GLY A 68 -10.31 -4.98 -11.29
C GLY A 68 -9.94 -5.58 -12.64
N LEU A 69 -9.26 -6.73 -12.63
CA LEU A 69 -8.95 -7.51 -13.85
C LEU A 69 -10.21 -8.00 -14.56
N GLY A 70 -11.23 -8.41 -13.81
CA GLY A 70 -12.46 -8.98 -14.36
C GLY A 70 -13.43 -7.94 -14.94
N SER A 71 -13.39 -6.70 -14.44
CA SER A 71 -14.33 -5.65 -14.88
C SER A 71 -13.81 -4.86 -16.08
N ASN A 72 -12.65 -4.21 -15.95
CA ASN A 72 -12.05 -3.41 -17.02
C ASN A 72 -10.53 -3.33 -16.82
N PRO A 73 -9.73 -4.20 -17.47
CA PRO A 73 -8.29 -4.21 -17.29
C PRO A 73 -7.62 -3.01 -17.98
N PRO A 74 -6.49 -2.51 -17.45
CA PRO A 74 -5.73 -1.41 -18.06
C PRO A 74 -5.22 -1.81 -19.45
N LYS A 75 -5.33 -0.86 -20.39
CA LYS A 75 -4.99 -1.06 -21.80
C LYS A 75 -3.84 -0.16 -22.21
N ALA A 76 -3.11 -0.59 -23.24
CA ALA A 76 -2.08 0.22 -23.86
C ALA A 76 -2.75 1.15 -24.88
N ASN A 77 -2.63 2.46 -24.66
CA ASN A 77 -3.09 3.49 -25.59
C ASN A 77 -1.86 4.16 -26.22
N GLN A 78 -1.92 4.38 -27.53
CA GLN A 78 -0.89 5.13 -28.24
C GLN A 78 -1.26 6.61 -28.16
N THR A 79 -0.37 7.41 -27.60
CA THR A 79 -0.48 8.86 -27.55
C THR A 79 0.58 9.46 -28.46
N THR A 80 0.18 10.39 -29.30
CA THR A 80 1.09 11.11 -30.19
C THR A 80 1.22 12.53 -29.68
N GLU A 81 2.41 12.90 -29.24
CA GLU A 81 2.72 14.27 -28.88
C GLU A 81 3.48 14.91 -30.05
N ILE A 82 3.09 16.14 -30.40
CA ILE A 82 3.76 16.93 -31.43
C ILE A 82 4.52 18.04 -30.73
N GLU A 83 5.83 17.86 -30.59
CA GLU A 83 6.73 18.87 -30.05
C GLU A 83 7.67 19.33 -31.17
N ASN A 84 7.79 20.64 -31.40
CA ASN A 84 8.68 21.23 -32.42
C ASN A 84 8.57 20.59 -33.82
N ASN A 85 7.35 20.36 -34.33
CA ASN A 85 7.07 19.70 -35.62
C ASN A 85 7.58 18.25 -35.74
N THR A 86 8.08 17.66 -34.65
CA THR A 86 8.37 16.22 -34.57
C THR A 86 7.24 15.52 -33.85
N ALA A 87 6.61 14.55 -34.52
CA ALA A 87 5.61 13.69 -33.92
C ALA A 87 6.31 12.52 -33.22
N THR A 88 6.22 12.47 -31.90
CA THR A 88 6.70 11.36 -31.08
C THR A 88 5.51 10.52 -30.62
N THR A 89 5.55 9.23 -30.94
CA THR A 89 4.49 8.29 -30.56
C THR A 89 4.92 7.52 -29.31
N PHE A 90 4.19 7.70 -28.21
CA PHE A 90 4.41 6.98 -26.97
C PHE A 90 3.31 5.94 -26.76
N THR A 91 3.65 4.84 -26.08
CA THR A 91 2.66 3.86 -25.63
C THR A 91 2.50 4.00 -24.13
N LEU A 92 1.35 4.50 -23.70
CA LEU A 92 0.98 4.68 -22.30
C LEU A 92 0.02 3.57 -21.87
N CYS A 93 0.09 3.20 -20.60
CA CYS A 93 -0.89 2.30 -20.01
C CYS A 93 -1.92 3.16 -19.28
N GLU A 94 -3.16 3.15 -19.74
CA GLU A 94 -4.25 3.93 -19.17
C GLU A 94 -5.32 3.01 -18.56
N THR A 95 -6.01 3.54 -17.56
CA THR A 95 -7.10 2.83 -16.89
C THR A 95 -8.19 3.79 -16.45
N ASP A 96 -9.40 3.56 -16.96
CA ASP A 96 -10.61 4.25 -16.50
C ASP A 96 -11.29 3.51 -15.34
N ASN A 97 -10.72 2.38 -14.91
CA ASN A 97 -11.32 1.55 -13.88
C ASN A 97 -11.21 2.21 -12.49
N PRO A 98 -12.34 2.58 -11.85
CA PRO A 98 -12.35 3.25 -10.54
C PRO A 98 -11.74 2.38 -9.44
N ILE A 99 -11.63 1.07 -9.65
CA ILE A 99 -11.04 0.13 -8.70
C ILE A 99 -9.57 0.45 -8.41
N TYR A 100 -8.80 0.97 -9.37
CA TYR A 100 -7.41 1.35 -9.09
C TYR A 100 -7.31 2.58 -8.19
N TRP A 101 -8.30 3.49 -8.26
CA TRP A 101 -8.39 4.63 -7.37
C TRP A 101 -8.76 4.22 -5.94
N THR A 102 -9.60 3.18 -5.76
CA THR A 102 -9.90 2.67 -4.42
C THR A 102 -8.68 2.03 -3.76
N VAL A 103 -7.83 1.34 -4.52
CA VAL A 103 -6.54 0.83 -4.01
C VAL A 103 -5.63 1.98 -3.55
N LEU A 104 -5.53 3.05 -4.34
CA LEU A 104 -4.76 4.24 -3.95
C LEU A 104 -5.28 4.87 -2.65
N LEU A 105 -6.59 5.03 -2.52
CA LEU A 105 -7.21 5.53 -1.29
C LEU A 105 -6.90 4.63 -0.09
N PHE A 106 -7.00 3.31 -0.25
CA PHE A 106 -6.67 2.35 0.80
C PHE A 106 -5.21 2.47 1.25
N LEU A 107 -4.27 2.55 0.30
CA LEU A 107 -2.85 2.76 0.60
C LEU A 107 -2.61 4.11 1.30
N GLY A 108 -3.33 5.16 0.90
CA GLY A 108 -3.29 6.47 1.56
C GLY A 108 -3.74 6.41 3.02
N VAL A 109 -4.83 5.69 3.31
CA VAL A 109 -5.30 5.46 4.69
C VAL A 109 -4.26 4.67 5.50
N MET A 110 -3.62 3.67 4.91
CA MET A 110 -2.53 2.94 5.57
C MET A 110 -1.36 3.87 5.92
N VAL A 111 -0.95 4.76 5.01
CA VAL A 111 0.11 5.75 5.27
C VAL A 111 -0.25 6.67 6.43
N LEU A 112 -1.49 7.18 6.46
CA LEU A 112 -1.97 8.03 7.55
C LEU A 112 -1.95 7.29 8.90
N ALA A 113 -2.42 6.04 8.93
CA ALA A 113 -2.40 5.21 10.14
C ALA A 113 -0.97 4.96 10.63
N ILE A 114 -0.05 4.60 9.73
CA ILE A 114 1.37 4.37 10.07
C ILE A 114 2.01 5.66 10.58
N THR A 115 1.75 6.78 9.93
CA THR A 115 2.27 8.09 10.33
C THR A 115 1.75 8.50 11.70
N LYS A 116 0.46 8.27 11.99
CA LYS A 116 -0.11 8.54 13.31
C LYS A 116 0.55 7.69 14.41
N MET A 117 0.74 6.39 14.17
CA MET A 117 1.44 5.51 15.11
C MET A 117 2.90 5.95 15.34
N ALA A 118 3.59 6.36 14.27
CA ALA A 118 4.95 6.88 14.37
C ALA A 118 5.01 8.19 15.17
N TYR A 119 4.07 9.10 14.95
CA TYR A 119 3.95 10.35 15.70
C TYR A 119 3.71 10.09 17.20
N ASP A 120 2.76 9.23 17.54
CA ASP A 120 2.46 8.89 18.94
C ASP A 120 3.64 8.23 19.64
N SER A 121 4.44 7.46 18.90
CA SER A 121 5.66 6.84 19.42
C SER A 121 6.76 7.85 19.73
N ARG A 122 6.84 8.97 18.99
CA ARG A 122 7.81 10.05 19.25
C ARG A 122 7.43 10.92 20.46
N ALA A 123 6.13 11.04 20.73
CA ALA A 123 5.61 11.75 21.89
C ALA A 123 5.64 10.90 23.18
N ALA A 124 6.17 9.68 23.12
CA ALA A 124 6.46 8.89 24.30
C ALA A 124 7.82 9.32 24.88
N PRO A 125 7.90 9.63 26.19
CA PRO A 125 9.15 9.94 26.88
C PRO A 125 10.04 8.70 27.01
#